data_AF-A0AB33F3X7-F1
#
_entry.id   AF-A0AB33F3X7-F1
#
_cell.length_a   1.000
_cell.length_b   1.000
_cell.length_c   1.000
_cell.angle_alpha   90.00
_cell.angle_beta   90.00
_cell.angle_gamma   90.00
#
_symmetry.space_group_name_H-M   'P 1'
#
loop_
_entity.id
_entity.type
_entity.pdbx_description
1 polymer ?
#
loop_
_entity_poly.entity_id
_entity_poly.type
_entity_poly.pdbx_seq_one_letter_code
_entity_poly.pdbx_strand_id
1 'polypeptide(L)'
;MKTLLHLNLRSPAKINEQMRRLILVLGLDDQQVRPLAHTAPAGFVPAVRQCHWNTWQQVHLRGGGIQPGWMLFQDPVASVAEAIFHSVWMSPDGQLQDITPREDQEELVQFIADPDRAITLSSHGNRPAIFTFTNARLHGVTVVSQPRRLKAVLMDGYVESIGLFPWPGT
;
A
#
# COMPACT_ATOMS: atom_id res chain seq x y z
N MET A 1 -20.67 -26.55 -6.36
CA MET A 1 -19.88 -25.46 -6.98
C MET A 1 -19.86 -24.29 -6.01
N LYS A 2 -18.70 -23.90 -5.47
CA LYS A 2 -18.59 -22.64 -4.71
C LYS A 2 -18.54 -21.51 -5.74
N THR A 3 -19.61 -20.75 -5.85
CA THR A 3 -19.57 -19.47 -6.57
C THR A 3 -18.48 -18.63 -5.90
N LEU A 4 -17.40 -18.32 -6.62
CA LEU A 4 -16.43 -17.33 -6.18
C LEU A 4 -17.19 -16.01 -6.07
N LEU A 5 -17.41 -15.54 -4.84
CA LEU A 5 -17.97 -14.22 -4.61
C LEU A 5 -16.96 -13.23 -5.19
N HIS A 6 -17.34 -12.55 -6.27
CA HIS A 6 -16.53 -11.46 -6.80
C HIS A 6 -16.72 -10.27 -5.88
N LEU A 7 -15.66 -9.89 -5.14
CA LEU A 7 -15.69 -8.73 -4.26
C LEU A 7 -15.54 -7.46 -5.11
N ASN A 8 -16.38 -6.47 -4.85
CA ASN A 8 -16.30 -5.13 -5.44
C ASN A 8 -15.76 -4.16 -4.38
N LEU A 9 -14.48 -4.34 -4.02
CA LEU A 9 -13.79 -3.50 -3.06
C LEU A 9 -13.57 -2.11 -3.63
N ARG A 10 -13.93 -1.08 -2.86
CA ARG A 10 -13.77 0.33 -3.20
C ARG A 10 -13.34 1.16 -2.01
N SER A 11 -12.67 2.27 -2.25
CA SER A 11 -12.35 3.22 -1.19
C SER A 11 -13.65 3.69 -0.49
N PRO A 12 -13.71 3.68 0.86
CA PRO A 12 -14.92 4.04 1.57
C PRO A 12 -15.19 5.55 1.44
N ALA A 13 -16.40 5.92 1.04
CA ALA A 13 -16.82 7.33 1.04
C ALA A 13 -16.85 7.95 2.45
N LYS A 14 -17.04 7.13 3.50
CA LYS A 14 -17.04 7.52 4.91
C LYS A 14 -16.53 6.36 5.77
N ILE A 15 -15.89 6.69 6.89
CA ILE A 15 -15.47 5.71 7.90
C ILE A 15 -16.68 5.29 8.74
N ASN A 16 -17.21 4.10 8.44
CA ASN A 16 -18.30 3.46 9.18
C ASN A 16 -17.76 2.59 10.33
N GLU A 17 -18.66 1.93 11.08
CA GLU A 17 -18.28 1.09 12.21
C GLU A 17 -17.37 -0.09 11.82
N GLN A 18 -17.63 -0.75 10.69
CA GLN A 18 -16.78 -1.84 10.22
C GLN A 18 -15.37 -1.37 9.92
N MET A 19 -15.23 -0.19 9.29
CA MET A 19 -13.94 0.41 9.00
C MET A 19 -13.21 0.82 10.28
N ARG A 20 -13.92 1.38 11.28
CA ARG A 20 -13.33 1.66 12.60
C ARG A 20 -12.79 0.40 13.27
N ARG A 21 -13.55 -0.69 13.22
CA ARG A 21 -13.09 -1.99 13.75
C ARG A 21 -11.83 -2.48 13.04
N LEU A 22 -11.77 -2.33 11.72
CA LEU A 22 -10.57 -2.68 10.95
C LEU A 22 -9.38 -1.81 11.34
N ILE A 23 -9.56 -0.49 11.46
CA ILE A 23 -8.52 0.45 11.90
C ILE A 23 -8.03 0.11 13.32
N LEU A 24 -8.93 -0.26 14.22
CA LEU A 24 -8.57 -0.74 15.56
C LEU A 24 -7.74 -2.04 15.52
N VAL A 25 -8.04 -2.97 14.60
CA VAL A 25 -7.22 -4.19 14.39
C VAL A 25 -5.80 -3.84 13.92
N LEU A 26 -5.62 -2.73 13.21
CA LEU A 26 -4.30 -2.23 12.83
C LEU A 26 -3.54 -1.59 14.00
N GLY A 27 -4.24 -1.23 15.07
CA GLY A 27 -3.70 -0.47 16.20
C GLY A 27 -3.58 1.03 15.92
N LEU A 28 -4.43 1.57 15.03
CA LEU A 28 -4.37 2.96 14.58
C LEU A 28 -5.61 3.75 15.00
N ASP A 29 -5.57 5.08 14.82
CA ASP A 29 -6.64 6.02 15.13
C ASP A 29 -7.37 6.48 13.86
N ASP A 30 -8.69 6.31 13.81
CA ASP A 30 -9.49 6.64 12.62
C ASP A 30 -9.52 8.15 12.31
N GLN A 31 -9.17 9.01 13.27
CA GLN A 31 -9.00 10.45 13.04
C GLN A 31 -7.82 10.79 12.13
N GLN A 32 -6.87 9.86 11.95
CA GLN A 32 -5.70 10.05 11.09
C GLN A 32 -5.96 9.68 9.63
N VAL A 33 -7.16 9.17 9.32
CA VAL A 33 -7.54 8.85 7.94
C VAL A 33 -7.64 10.14 7.14
N ARG A 34 -7.02 10.13 5.96
CA ARG A 34 -7.07 11.23 5.00
C ARG A 34 -7.25 10.70 3.58
N PRO A 35 -7.98 11.44 2.73
CA PRO A 35 -8.00 11.13 1.31
C PRO A 35 -6.62 11.42 0.70
N LEU A 36 -6.15 10.52 -0.16
CA LEU A 36 -4.98 10.74 -1.01
C LEU A 36 -5.38 10.59 -2.47
N ALA A 37 -5.03 11.60 -3.26
CA ALA A 37 -5.20 11.57 -4.70
C ALA A 37 -3.99 10.91 -5.37
N HIS A 38 -4.24 10.19 -6.47
CA HIS A 38 -3.16 9.69 -7.31
C HIS A 38 -2.39 10.87 -7.92
N THR A 39 -1.06 10.83 -7.82
CA THR A 39 -0.18 11.84 -8.42
C THR A 39 0.85 11.15 -9.29
N ALA A 40 0.93 11.53 -10.58
CA ALA A 40 1.93 10.95 -11.46
C ALA A 40 3.35 11.26 -10.96
N PRO A 41 4.23 10.25 -10.77
CA PRO A 41 5.61 10.50 -10.37
C PRO A 41 6.43 11.11 -11.50
N ALA A 42 7.60 11.65 -11.16
CA ALA A 42 8.46 12.34 -12.10
C ALA A 42 9.73 11.51 -12.40
N GLY A 43 9.99 11.22 -13.67
CA GLY A 43 11.25 10.64 -14.13
C GLY A 43 11.29 9.12 -14.24
N PHE A 44 10.16 8.43 -14.08
CA PHE A 44 10.02 6.99 -14.39
C PHE A 44 8.55 6.63 -14.63
N VAL A 45 8.31 5.45 -15.20
CA VAL A 45 6.97 4.88 -15.34
C VAL A 45 6.68 4.01 -14.11
N PRO A 46 5.68 4.36 -13.26
CA PRO A 46 5.36 3.55 -12.09
C PRO A 46 4.61 2.28 -12.51
N ALA A 47 4.89 1.17 -11.82
CA ALA A 47 4.18 -0.08 -12.05
C ALA A 47 2.99 -0.23 -11.09
N VAL A 48 1.89 -0.79 -11.61
CA VAL A 48 0.70 -1.12 -10.81
C VAL A 48 1.07 -2.15 -9.75
N ARG A 49 0.50 -2.01 -8.54
CA ARG A 49 0.76 -2.87 -7.36
C ARG A 49 2.21 -2.85 -6.83
N GLN A 50 3.12 -2.11 -7.45
CA GLN A 50 4.52 -2.00 -7.02
C GLN A 50 4.76 -0.77 -6.13
N CYS A 51 3.87 -0.51 -5.17
CA CYS A 51 3.86 0.76 -4.42
C CYS A 51 5.14 1.04 -3.64
N HIS A 52 5.74 0.01 -3.05
CA HIS A 52 6.99 0.15 -2.34
C HIS A 52 8.13 0.49 -3.31
N TRP A 53 8.22 -0.19 -4.46
CA TRP A 53 9.28 0.05 -5.44
C TRP A 53 9.15 1.41 -6.13
N ASN A 54 7.92 1.81 -6.47
CA ASN A 54 7.64 3.14 -7.01
C ASN A 54 8.13 4.23 -6.05
N THR A 55 7.85 4.09 -4.74
CA THR A 55 8.25 5.08 -3.74
C THR A 55 9.75 5.09 -3.50
N TRP A 56 10.43 3.94 -3.49
CA TRP A 56 11.89 3.89 -3.46
C TRP A 56 12.52 4.59 -4.67
N GLN A 57 11.98 4.38 -5.88
CA GLN A 57 12.49 5.06 -7.08
C GLN A 57 12.28 6.57 -7.02
N GLN A 58 11.10 6.99 -6.58
CA GLN A 58 10.80 8.41 -6.45
C GLN A 58 11.73 9.08 -5.41
N VAL A 59 12.00 8.42 -4.28
CA VAL A 59 12.97 8.90 -3.28
C VAL A 59 14.38 8.96 -3.87
N HIS A 60 14.79 7.95 -4.64
CA HIS A 60 16.09 7.95 -5.31
C HIS A 60 16.23 9.14 -6.29
N LEU A 61 15.19 9.44 -7.07
CA LEU A 61 15.22 10.49 -8.09
C LEU A 61 14.99 11.92 -7.55
N ARG A 62 14.23 12.07 -6.47
CA ARG A 62 13.70 13.37 -6.00
C ARG A 62 13.89 13.63 -4.50
N GLY A 63 14.50 12.70 -3.76
CA GLY A 63 14.63 12.79 -2.31
C GLY A 63 13.29 12.62 -1.58
N GLY A 64 13.22 13.14 -0.35
CA GLY A 64 12.05 12.95 0.52
C GLY A 64 12.11 11.63 1.28
N GLY A 65 10.96 11.01 1.52
CA GLY A 65 10.85 9.80 2.31
C GLY A 65 9.73 8.86 1.86
N ILE A 66 9.68 7.71 2.51
CA ILE A 66 8.63 6.71 2.33
C ILE A 66 7.74 6.76 3.56
N GLN A 67 6.44 7.01 3.36
CA GLN A 67 5.44 6.90 4.42
C GLN A 67 4.68 5.57 4.24
N PRO A 68 4.97 4.55 5.08
CA PRO A 68 4.15 3.35 5.14
C PRO A 68 2.77 3.67 5.73
N GLY A 69 1.78 2.85 5.37
CA GLY A 69 0.41 2.98 5.84
C GLY A 69 -0.51 1.97 5.20
N TRP A 70 -1.80 2.29 5.23
CA TRP A 70 -2.85 1.42 4.75
C TRP A 70 -3.80 2.18 3.85
N MET A 71 -4.09 1.63 2.68
CA MET A 71 -5.29 2.02 1.95
C MET A 71 -6.47 1.23 2.49
N LEU A 72 -7.59 1.92 2.66
CA LEU A 72 -8.82 1.34 3.18
C LEU A 72 -9.78 1.07 2.04
N PHE A 73 -10.33 -0.13 2.00
CA PHE A 73 -11.32 -0.57 1.02
C PHE A 73 -12.48 -1.29 1.71
N GLN A 74 -13.65 -1.24 1.10
CA GLN A 74 -14.82 -1.99 1.54
C GLN A 74 -15.67 -2.48 0.36
N ASP A 75 -16.38 -3.57 0.59
CA ASP A 75 -17.53 -4.01 -0.18
C ASP A 75 -18.73 -4.09 0.79
N PRO A 76 -19.59 -3.06 0.80
CA PRO A 76 -20.74 -3.04 1.71
C PRO A 76 -21.75 -4.17 1.45
N VAL A 77 -21.86 -4.65 0.21
CA VAL A 77 -22.82 -5.70 -0.17
C VAL A 77 -22.33 -7.05 0.34
N ALA A 78 -21.04 -7.33 0.19
CA ALA A 78 -20.42 -8.53 0.73
C ALA A 78 -20.05 -8.43 2.23
N SER A 79 -20.28 -7.27 2.85
CA SER A 79 -19.85 -6.97 4.22
C SER A 79 -18.36 -7.23 4.45
N VAL A 80 -17.50 -6.83 3.50
CA VAL A 80 -16.04 -6.98 3.61
C VAL A 80 -15.40 -5.62 3.79
N ALA A 81 -14.44 -5.53 4.70
CA ALA A 81 -13.52 -4.39 4.80
C ALA A 81 -12.08 -4.91 4.73
N GLU A 82 -11.22 -4.21 3.98
CA GLU A 82 -9.84 -4.61 3.78
C GLU A 82 -8.91 -3.39 3.89
N ALA A 83 -7.80 -3.59 4.58
CA ALA A 83 -6.69 -2.65 4.66
C ALA A 83 -5.54 -3.26 3.88
N ILE A 84 -5.13 -2.59 2.81
CA ILE A 84 -4.01 -2.99 1.96
C ILE A 84 -2.78 -2.21 2.39
N PHE A 85 -1.72 -2.91 2.79
CA PHE A 85 -0.49 -2.26 3.20
C PHE A 85 0.16 -1.55 2.01
N HIS A 86 0.44 -0.27 2.15
CA HIS A 86 0.76 0.63 1.04
C HIS A 86 1.88 1.59 1.41
N SER A 87 2.64 2.01 0.40
CA SER A 87 3.63 3.09 0.54
C SER A 87 3.20 4.28 -0.30
N VAL A 88 3.27 5.45 0.32
CA VAL A 88 3.15 6.74 -0.37
C VAL A 88 4.46 7.49 -0.27
N TRP A 89 4.76 8.31 -1.27
CA TRP A 89 5.95 9.16 -1.25
C TRP A 89 5.66 10.38 -0.38
N MET A 90 6.55 10.69 0.53
CA MET A 90 6.57 11.97 1.24
C MET A 90 7.60 12.86 0.54
N SER A 91 7.16 13.92 -0.12
CA SER A 91 8.06 14.86 -0.78
C SER A 91 8.94 15.61 0.23
N PRO A 92 10.04 16.26 -0.21
CA PRO A 92 10.94 17.01 0.67
C PRO A 92 10.28 18.12 1.51
N ASP A 93 9.14 18.64 1.04
CA ASP A 93 8.30 19.63 1.75
C ASP A 93 7.27 18.99 2.72
N GLY A 94 7.27 17.67 2.85
CA GLY A 94 6.41 16.92 3.77
C GLY A 94 5.03 16.52 3.21
N GLN A 95 4.73 16.78 1.94
CA GLN A 95 3.45 16.38 1.34
C GLN A 95 3.41 14.88 1.02
N LEU A 96 2.29 14.22 1.33
CA LEU A 96 2.08 12.82 0.97
C LEU A 96 1.44 12.70 -0.41
N GLN A 97 2.03 11.87 -1.27
CA GLN A 97 1.60 11.66 -2.64
C GLN A 97 1.52 10.16 -2.93
N ASP A 98 0.35 9.72 -3.39
CA ASP A 98 0.17 8.36 -3.87
C ASP A 98 0.55 8.25 -5.34
N ILE A 99 1.77 7.76 -5.59
CA ILE A 99 2.34 7.70 -6.93
C ILE A 99 2.12 6.39 -7.66
N THR A 100 1.34 5.47 -7.07
CA THR A 100 1.12 4.14 -7.65
C THR A 100 -0.14 4.13 -8.50
N PRO A 101 -0.06 3.80 -9.80
CA PRO A 101 -1.25 3.72 -10.65
C PRO A 101 -2.16 2.58 -10.18
N ARG A 102 -3.47 2.80 -10.34
CA ARG A 102 -4.52 1.87 -9.92
C ARG A 102 -5.06 1.08 -11.10
N GLU A 103 -5.40 -0.17 -10.86
CA GLU A 103 -6.08 -1.03 -11.85
C GLU A 103 -7.56 -0.64 -12.04
N ASP A 104 -8.21 -0.21 -10.96
CA ASP A 104 -9.62 0.17 -10.90
C ASP A 104 -9.88 1.64 -11.28
N GLN A 105 -8.82 2.39 -11.59
CA GLN A 105 -8.86 3.83 -11.89
C GLN A 105 -9.45 4.69 -10.76
N GLU A 106 -9.48 4.22 -9.51
CA GLU A 106 -9.82 5.07 -8.37
C GLU A 106 -8.78 6.19 -8.22
N GLU A 107 -9.20 7.43 -8.41
CA GLU A 107 -8.31 8.60 -8.31
C GLU A 107 -8.07 9.04 -6.87
N LEU A 108 -8.92 8.61 -5.92
CA LEU A 108 -8.89 9.02 -4.53
C LEU A 108 -9.14 7.84 -3.59
N VAL A 109 -8.16 7.57 -2.72
CA VAL A 109 -8.22 6.48 -1.74
C VAL A 109 -8.19 7.03 -0.31
N GLN A 110 -8.92 6.40 0.61
CA GLN A 110 -8.76 6.67 2.03
C GLN A 110 -7.48 5.99 2.52
N PHE A 111 -6.57 6.78 3.07
CA PHE A 111 -5.27 6.32 3.55
C PHE A 111 -5.07 6.69 5.02
N ILE A 112 -4.44 5.79 5.76
CA ILE A 112 -3.99 6.03 7.12
C ILE A 112 -2.50 5.70 7.23
N ALA A 113 -1.71 6.65 7.73
CA ALA A 113 -0.28 6.47 7.92
C ALA A 113 0.00 5.50 9.07
N ASP A 114 1.06 4.73 8.94
CA ASP A 114 1.49 3.76 9.95
C ASP A 114 3.02 3.72 10.02
N PRO A 115 3.65 4.71 10.67
CA PRO A 115 5.10 4.84 10.72
C PRO A 115 5.78 3.70 11.50
N ASP A 116 5.05 2.97 12.34
CA ASP A 116 5.61 1.89 13.18
C ASP A 116 5.87 0.61 12.38
N ARG A 117 5.17 0.42 11.26
CA ARG A 117 5.37 -0.71 10.35
C ARG A 117 6.41 -0.38 9.27
N ALA A 118 7.68 -0.63 9.58
CA ALA A 118 8.80 -0.35 8.70
C ALA A 118 8.87 -1.25 7.45
N ILE A 119 9.27 -0.64 6.33
CA ILE A 119 9.55 -1.29 5.05
C ILE A 119 11.06 -1.27 4.82
N THR A 120 11.65 -2.40 4.41
CA THR A 120 13.12 -2.50 4.26
C THR A 120 13.49 -3.26 3.01
N LEU A 121 14.39 -2.68 2.20
CA LEU A 121 15.00 -3.34 1.05
C LEU A 121 15.81 -4.57 1.50
N SER A 122 15.78 -5.62 0.69
CA SER A 122 16.48 -6.89 0.92
C SER A 122 16.76 -7.57 -0.42
N SER A 123 17.53 -8.65 -0.44
CA SER A 123 17.60 -9.55 -1.59
C SER A 123 17.25 -10.99 -1.22
N HIS A 124 16.78 -11.79 -2.16
CA HIS A 124 16.65 -13.25 -2.03
C HIS A 124 17.43 -13.93 -3.16
N GLY A 125 18.64 -14.40 -2.85
CA GLY A 125 19.61 -14.71 -3.89
C GLY A 125 19.95 -13.44 -4.68
N ASN A 126 19.94 -13.52 -6.01
CA ASN A 126 20.16 -12.38 -6.91
C ASN A 126 18.85 -11.71 -7.35
N ARG A 127 17.84 -11.66 -6.47
CA ARG A 127 16.54 -11.02 -6.76
C ARG A 127 16.23 -9.91 -5.76
N PRO A 128 15.63 -8.80 -6.21
CA PRO A 128 15.14 -7.77 -5.32
C PRO A 128 14.02 -8.33 -4.43
N ALA A 129 14.09 -7.98 -3.14
CA ALA A 129 13.09 -8.36 -2.16
C ALA A 129 12.84 -7.22 -1.19
N ILE A 130 11.69 -7.25 -0.53
CA ILE A 130 11.34 -6.23 0.45
C ILE A 130 10.67 -6.87 1.65
N PHE A 131 11.08 -6.47 2.85
CA PHE A 131 10.32 -6.77 4.05
C PHE A 131 9.15 -5.80 4.12
N THR A 132 7.94 -6.36 4.16
CA THR A 132 6.66 -5.65 4.12
C THR A 132 5.61 -6.40 4.95
N PHE A 133 4.33 -6.02 4.89
CA PHE A 133 3.24 -6.61 5.65
C PHE A 133 2.11 -7.12 4.76
N THR A 134 1.43 -8.19 5.21
CA THR A 134 0.19 -8.66 4.58
C THR A 134 -0.96 -7.71 4.88
N ASN A 135 -2.00 -7.78 4.04
CA ASN A 135 -3.27 -7.09 4.27
C ASN A 135 -3.98 -7.54 5.56
N ALA A 136 -4.80 -6.65 6.11
CA ALA A 136 -5.79 -6.98 7.13
C ALA A 136 -7.20 -7.02 6.52
N ARG A 137 -8.06 -7.93 6.97
CA ARG A 137 -9.41 -8.07 6.42
C ARG A 137 -10.42 -8.45 7.49
N LEU A 138 -11.59 -7.81 7.43
CA LEU A 138 -12.80 -8.20 8.13
C LEU A 138 -13.85 -8.75 7.15
N HIS A 139 -14.66 -9.69 7.62
CA HIS A 139 -15.93 -10.07 7.01
C HIS A 139 -17.01 -10.01 8.09
N GLY A 140 -17.97 -9.11 7.94
CA GLY A 140 -18.83 -8.67 9.02
C GLY A 140 -17.98 -8.10 10.17
N VAL A 141 -18.11 -8.71 11.35
CA VAL A 141 -17.32 -8.36 12.55
C VAL A 141 -16.12 -9.27 12.76
N THR A 142 -15.93 -10.30 11.93
CA THR A 142 -14.90 -11.32 12.10
C THR A 142 -13.61 -10.88 11.43
N VAL A 143 -12.49 -10.98 12.16
CA VAL A 143 -11.16 -10.80 11.60
C VAL A 143 -10.79 -12.04 10.78
N VAL A 144 -10.68 -11.86 9.46
CA VAL A 144 -10.30 -12.92 8.52
C VAL A 144 -8.78 -12.96 8.32
N SER A 145 -8.12 -11.80 8.34
CA SER A 145 -6.66 -11.71 8.31
C SER A 145 -6.15 -10.55 9.14
N GLN A 146 -4.99 -10.75 9.77
CA GLN A 146 -4.23 -9.71 10.47
C GLN A 146 -2.92 -9.41 9.73
N PRO A 147 -2.37 -8.18 9.88
CA PRO A 147 -1.06 -7.84 9.35
C PRO A 147 0.03 -8.76 9.91
N ARG A 148 0.80 -9.36 9.01
CA ARG A 148 1.99 -10.14 9.35
C ARG A 148 3.15 -9.68 8.49
N ARG A 149 4.32 -9.53 9.11
CA ARG A 149 5.55 -9.21 8.38
C ARG A 149 5.91 -10.37 7.46
N LEU A 150 6.28 -10.07 6.22
CA LEU A 150 6.74 -11.03 5.23
C LEU A 150 7.91 -10.46 4.43
N LYS A 151 8.60 -11.33 3.69
CA LYS A 151 9.57 -10.94 2.67
C LYS A 151 8.97 -11.18 1.29
N ALA A 152 8.59 -10.11 0.61
CA ALA A 152 8.08 -10.17 -0.75
C ALA A 152 9.28 -10.20 -1.71
N VAL A 153 9.44 -11.29 -2.45
CA VAL A 153 10.45 -11.42 -3.50
C VAL A 153 9.80 -11.01 -4.80
N LEU A 154 10.35 -10.00 -5.46
CA LEU A 154 9.85 -9.57 -6.75
C LEU A 154 10.32 -10.56 -7.82
N MET A 155 9.37 -11.01 -8.65
CA MET A 155 9.61 -12.02 -9.68
C MET A 155 9.62 -11.43 -11.09
N ASP A 156 9.12 -10.21 -11.26
CA ASP A 156 9.23 -9.46 -12.51
C ASP A 156 10.55 -8.64 -12.53
N GLY A 157 10.89 -8.11 -13.71
CA GLY A 157 12.09 -7.29 -13.90
C GLY A 157 11.88 -5.79 -13.67
N TYR A 158 10.82 -5.40 -12.94
CA TYR A 158 10.45 -3.98 -12.83
C TYR A 158 11.55 -3.15 -12.19
N VAL A 159 12.09 -3.61 -11.05
CA VAL A 159 13.09 -2.89 -10.27
C VAL A 159 14.41 -2.75 -11.04
N GLU A 160 14.77 -3.77 -11.82
CA GLU A 160 15.91 -3.74 -12.74
C GLU A 160 15.68 -2.73 -13.87
N SER A 161 14.47 -2.70 -14.46
CA SER A 161 14.15 -1.81 -15.59
C SER A 161 14.17 -0.32 -15.23
N ILE A 162 13.94 0.02 -13.96
CA ILE A 162 14.06 1.39 -13.43
C ILE A 162 15.44 1.68 -12.80
N GLY A 163 16.38 0.72 -12.87
CA GLY A 163 17.75 0.88 -12.43
C GLY A 163 17.95 0.90 -10.90
N LEU A 164 16.98 0.40 -10.13
CA LEU A 164 17.08 0.33 -8.66
C LEU A 164 17.91 -0.86 -8.16
N PHE A 165 18.05 -1.92 -8.97
CA PHE A 165 18.73 -3.17 -8.58
C PHE A 165 19.81 -3.58 -9.61
N PRO A 166 21.02 -4.01 -9.18
CA PRO A 166 21.49 -4.13 -7.79
C PRO A 166 21.52 -2.77 -7.08
N TRP A 167 21.32 -2.77 -5.76
CA TRP A 167 21.17 -1.53 -4.99
C TRP A 167 22.38 -0.61 -5.23
N PRO A 168 22.19 0.64 -5.70
CA PRO A 168 23.31 1.54 -5.93
C PRO A 168 24.02 1.84 -4.60
N GLY A 169 25.30 1.46 -4.50
CA GLY A 169 26.18 1.82 -3.39
C GLY A 169 26.13 0.93 -2.15
N THR A 170 25.96 -0.39 -2.28
CA THR A 170 26.42 -1.34 -1.23
C THR A 170 27.93 -1.44 -1.20
#